data_AF-A0A6B2GBX5-F1
#
_entry.id   AF-A0A6B2GBX5-F1
#
_cell.length_a   1.000
_cell.length_b   1.000
_cell.length_c   1.000
_cell.angle_alpha   90.00
_cell.angle_beta   90.00
_cell.angle_gamma   90.00
#
_symmetry.space_group_name_H-M   'P 1'
#
loop_
_entity.id
_entity.type
_entity.pdbx_description
1 polymer ?
#
loop_
_entity_poly.entity_id
_entity_poly.type
_entity_poly.pdbx_seq_one_letter_code
_entity_poly.pdbx_strand_id
1 'polypeptide(L)'
;VQLQIGPDHSSVIVNQPLDAEAIARKIKHNNMEKERRKLVALALDHLSDLLTFNGNKKPSKTCILIKARHYIRQLENEFHISREKNNKLVFRRNQLIQAYLSHIRR
;
A
#
# COMPACT_ATOMS: atom_id res chain seq x y z
N VAL A 1 -32.43 16.12 -62.99
CA VAL A 1 -31.69 16.93 -62.00
C VAL A 1 -30.24 16.54 -62.09
N GLN A 2 -29.41 17.36 -62.73
CA GLN A 2 -27.96 17.19 -62.78
C GLN A 2 -27.39 17.75 -61.46
N LEU A 3 -26.62 16.94 -60.72
CA LEU A 3 -25.82 17.42 -59.60
C LEU A 3 -24.35 17.42 -60.02
N GLN A 4 -23.81 18.63 -60.02
CA GLN A 4 -22.50 19.05 -60.48
C GLN A 4 -21.45 18.71 -59.41
N ILE A 5 -20.49 17.85 -59.74
CA ILE A 5 -19.33 17.56 -58.89
C ILE A 5 -18.31 18.67 -59.14
N GLY A 6 -18.09 19.53 -58.16
CA GLY A 6 -17.04 20.53 -58.19
C GLY A 6 -15.65 19.87 -58.05
N PRO A 7 -14.62 20.37 -58.75
CA PRO A 7 -13.24 19.97 -58.53
C PRO A 7 -12.66 20.70 -57.32
N ASP A 8 -11.58 20.15 -56.77
CA ASP A 8 -10.65 20.85 -55.86
C ASP A 8 -11.00 20.90 -54.37
N HIS A 9 -11.24 19.73 -53.79
CA HIS A 9 -10.63 19.43 -52.49
C HIS A 9 -9.79 18.17 -52.63
N SER A 10 -8.50 18.36 -52.90
CA SER A 10 -7.48 17.37 -52.55
C SER A 10 -7.65 17.04 -51.08
N SER A 11 -8.43 16.00 -50.79
CA SER A 11 -8.33 15.26 -49.55
C SER A 11 -6.94 14.62 -49.58
N VAL A 12 -5.93 15.38 -49.17
CA VAL A 12 -4.72 14.79 -48.64
C VAL A 12 -5.20 14.07 -47.39
N ILE A 13 -5.66 12.83 -47.58
CA ILE A 13 -5.65 11.84 -46.53
C ILE A 13 -4.16 11.69 -46.25
N VAL A 14 -3.67 12.53 -45.33
CA VAL A 14 -2.42 12.28 -44.65
C VAL A 14 -2.70 11.00 -43.88
N ASN A 15 -2.54 9.86 -44.55
CA ASN A 15 -2.22 8.60 -43.91
C ASN A 15 -0.81 8.80 -43.35
N GLN A 16 -0.71 9.65 -42.31
CA GLN A 16 0.43 9.64 -41.44
C GLN A 16 0.39 8.22 -40.86
N PRO A 17 1.37 7.36 -41.17
CA PRO A 17 1.47 6.12 -40.45
C PRO A 17 1.59 6.55 -38.99
N LEU A 18 0.56 6.25 -38.19
CA LEU A 18 0.72 6.30 -36.74
C LEU A 18 1.97 5.48 -36.47
N ASP A 19 3.04 6.17 -36.07
CA ASP A 19 4.36 5.59 -35.86
C ASP A 19 4.17 4.29 -35.08
N ALA A 20 4.34 3.16 -35.76
CA ALA A 20 4.05 1.84 -35.20
C ALA A 20 4.88 1.63 -33.93
N GLU A 21 6.03 2.28 -33.84
CA GLU A 21 6.85 2.31 -32.64
C GLU A 21 6.21 3.13 -31.52
N ALA A 22 5.59 4.27 -31.80
CA ALA A 22 4.84 5.05 -30.81
C ALA A 22 3.65 4.26 -30.25
N ILE A 23 2.93 3.53 -31.10
CA ILE A 23 1.86 2.62 -30.67
C ILE A 23 2.43 1.51 -29.77
N ALA A 24 3.52 0.86 -30.21
CA ALA A 24 4.16 -0.21 -29.43
C ALA A 24 4.67 0.29 -28.06
N ARG A 25 5.29 1.48 -28.01
CA ARG A 25 5.72 2.13 -26.76
C ARG A 25 4.53 2.40 -25.83
N LYS A 26 3.41 2.90 -26.35
CA LYS A 26 2.18 3.13 -25.58
C LYS A 26 1.58 1.85 -25.02
N ILE A 27 1.51 0.79 -25.84
CA ILE A 27 1.00 -0.52 -25.40
C ILE A 27 1.90 -1.09 -24.29
N LYS A 28 3.22 -1.05 -24.49
CA LYS A 28 4.19 -1.51 -23.48
C LYS A 28 4.01 -0.75 -22.16
N HIS A 29 3.93 0.58 -22.21
CA HIS A 29 3.69 1.40 -21.03
C HIS A 29 2.39 1.02 -20.31
N ASN A 30 1.29 0.88 -21.07
CA ASN A 30 -0.01 0.52 -20.50
C ASN A 30 -0.01 -0.86 -19.84
N ASN A 31 0.71 -1.83 -20.41
CA ASN A 31 0.86 -3.16 -19.82
C ASN A 31 1.66 -3.10 -18.52
N MET A 32 2.77 -2.37 -18.49
CA MET A 32 3.55 -2.16 -17.25
C MET A 32 2.71 -1.49 -16.16
N GLU A 33 1.96 -0.45 -16.52
CA GLU A 33 1.09 0.26 -15.58
C GLU A 33 -0.08 -0.63 -15.09
N LYS A 34 -0.62 -1.52 -15.95
CA LYS A 34 -1.62 -2.51 -15.55
C LYS A 34 -1.07 -3.46 -14.49
N GLU A 35 0.12 -4.02 -14.70
CA GLU A 35 0.75 -4.90 -13.72
C GLU A 35 1.09 -4.16 -12.42
N ARG A 36 1.59 -2.93 -12.51
CA ARG A 36 1.84 -2.07 -11.34
C ARG A 36 0.56 -1.87 -10.51
N ARG A 37 -0.57 -1.56 -11.15
CA ARG A 37 -1.85 -1.40 -10.45
C ARG A 37 -2.36 -2.69 -9.81
N LYS A 38 -2.11 -3.86 -10.41
CA LYS A 38 -2.45 -5.15 -9.81
C LYS A 38 -1.65 -5.40 -8.53
N LEU A 39 -0.34 -5.15 -8.56
CA LEU A 39 0.52 -5.30 -7.38
C LEU A 39 0.07 -4.38 -6.23
N VAL A 40 -0.27 -3.13 -6.53
CA VAL A 40 -0.81 -2.19 -5.54
C VAL A 40 -2.15 -2.67 -4.97
N ALA A 41 -3.03 -3.25 -5.80
CA ALA A 41 -4.30 -3.80 -5.33
C ALA A 41 -4.08 -5.00 -4.39
N LEU A 42 -3.18 -5.92 -4.74
CA LEU A 42 -2.81 -7.06 -3.88
C LEU A 42 -2.24 -6.61 -2.54
N ALA A 43 -1.35 -5.61 -2.53
CA ALA A 43 -0.80 -5.05 -1.30
C ALA A 43 -1.88 -4.43 -0.40
N LEU A 44 -2.87 -3.74 -0.98
CA LEU A 44 -4.00 -3.19 -0.24
C LEU A 44 -4.93 -4.27 0.31
N ASP A 45 -5.14 -5.36 -0.44
CA ASP A 45 -5.93 -6.50 0.02
C ASP A 45 -5.23 -7.20 1.20
N HIS A 46 -3.92 -7.49 1.10
CA HIS A 46 -3.15 -8.03 2.22
C HIS A 46 -3.17 -7.10 3.45
N LEU A 47 -3.04 -5.78 3.25
CA LEU A 47 -3.14 -4.83 4.35
C LEU A 47 -4.54 -4.85 4.98
N SER A 48 -5.58 -5.03 4.16
CA SER A 48 -6.96 -5.14 4.64
C SER A 48 -7.16 -6.40 5.50
N ASP A 49 -6.57 -7.54 5.11
CA ASP A 49 -6.72 -8.81 5.82
C ASP A 49 -6.09 -8.78 7.22
N LEU A 50 -5.02 -7.99 7.41
CA LEU A 50 -4.37 -7.77 8.71
C LEU A 50 -5.19 -6.88 9.66
N LEU A 51 -6.20 -6.17 9.16
CA LEU A 51 -6.98 -5.20 9.91
C LEU A 51 -8.38 -5.76 10.17
N THR A 52 -8.84 -5.72 11.41
CA THR A 52 -10.19 -6.14 11.77
C THR A 52 -11.22 -5.11 11.36
N PHE A 53 -11.93 -5.29 10.24
CA PHE A 53 -13.07 -4.44 9.85
C PHE A 53 -14.39 -4.99 10.39
N ASN A 54 -15.27 -4.08 10.83
CA ASN A 54 -16.61 -4.44 11.28
C ASN A 54 -17.57 -4.39 10.08
N GLY A 55 -18.20 -5.52 9.78
CA GLY A 55 -19.23 -5.66 8.74
C GLY A 55 -18.79 -6.46 7.52
N ASN A 56 -19.77 -6.97 6.76
CA ASN A 56 -19.56 -7.88 5.62
C ASN A 56 -19.18 -7.17 4.31
N LYS A 57 -18.92 -5.86 4.33
CA LYS A 57 -18.61 -5.08 3.13
C LYS A 57 -17.10 -4.84 3.01
N LYS A 58 -16.56 -5.04 1.80
CA LYS A 58 -15.15 -4.75 1.50
C LYS A 58 -14.84 -3.27 1.76
N PRO A 59 -13.84 -2.94 2.59
CA PRO A 59 -13.51 -1.55 2.91
C PRO A 59 -12.92 -0.82 1.70
N SER A 60 -13.11 0.50 1.66
CA SER A 60 -12.49 1.35 0.63
C SER A 60 -10.98 1.48 0.87
N LYS A 61 -10.20 1.79 -0.19
CA LYS A 61 -8.74 2.00 -0.08
C LYS A 61 -8.37 3.04 0.98
N THR A 62 -9.10 4.14 1.03
CA THR A 62 -8.90 5.20 2.03
C THR A 62 -9.18 4.69 3.44
N CYS A 63 -10.24 3.89 3.63
CA CYS A 63 -10.56 3.30 4.93
C CYS A 63 -9.44 2.34 5.39
N ILE A 64 -8.91 1.51 4.47
CA ILE A 64 -7.78 0.63 4.74
C ILE A 64 -6.57 1.42 5.24
N LEU A 65 -6.16 2.47 4.52
CA LEU A 65 -5.00 3.28 4.88
C LEU A 65 -5.17 4.03 6.20
N ILE A 66 -6.35 4.62 6.45
CA ILE A 66 -6.65 5.30 7.71
C ILE A 66 -6.58 4.31 8.87
N LYS A 67 -7.23 3.15 8.72
CA LYS A 67 -7.25 2.14 9.78
C LYS A 67 -5.87 1.55 10.03
N ALA A 68 -5.08 1.28 9.00
CA ALA A 68 -3.69 0.86 9.11
C ALA A 68 -2.86 1.86 9.94
N ARG A 69 -2.98 3.16 9.62
CA ARG A 69 -2.27 4.22 10.36
C ARG A 69 -2.64 4.23 11.84
N HIS A 70 -3.93 4.12 12.16
CA HIS A 70 -4.38 4.07 13.55
C HIS A 70 -3.90 2.80 14.26
N TYR A 71 -3.97 1.65 13.59
CA TYR A 71 -3.54 0.39 14.15
C TYR A 71 -2.04 0.36 14.46
N ILE A 72 -1.19 0.87 13.56
CA ILE A 72 0.25 1.00 13.80
C ILE A 72 0.52 1.85 15.05
N ARG A 73 -0.15 3.01 15.17
CA ARG A 73 0.01 3.87 16.36
C ARG A 73 -0.41 3.19 17.65
N GLN A 74 -1.47 2.37 17.61
CA GLN A 74 -1.90 1.58 18.77
C GLN A 74 -0.83 0.55 19.14
N LEU A 75 -0.33 -0.21 18.17
CA LEU A 75 0.73 -1.20 18.39
C LEU A 75 2.03 -0.58 18.92
N GLU A 76 2.44 0.58 18.41
CA GLU A 76 3.61 1.32 18.89
C GLU A 76 3.46 1.70 20.37
N ASN A 77 2.27 2.18 20.75
CA ASN A 77 1.97 2.53 22.13
C ASN A 77 1.91 1.29 23.05
N GLU A 78 1.26 0.21 22.62
CA GLU A 78 1.20 -1.06 23.36
C GLU A 78 2.58 -1.67 23.55
N PHE A 79 3.42 -1.60 22.52
CA PHE A 79 4.82 -2.03 22.58
C PHE A 79 5.60 -1.21 23.60
N HIS A 80 5.43 0.12 23.60
CA HIS A 80 6.08 1.01 24.56
C HIS A 80 5.67 0.67 26.01
N ILE A 81 4.37 0.53 26.28
CA ILE A 81 3.85 0.16 27.60
C ILE A 81 4.39 -1.21 28.05
N SER A 82 4.38 -2.19 27.15
CA SER A 82 4.86 -3.55 27.44
C SER A 82 6.36 -3.56 27.74
N ARG A 83 7.14 -2.77 26.99
CA ARG A 83 8.58 -2.59 27.21
C ARG A 83 8.86 -1.95 28.57
N GLU A 84 8.13 -0.92 28.96
CA GLU A 84 8.27 -0.32 30.29
C GLU A 84 7.96 -1.31 31.42
N LYS A 85 6.87 -2.07 31.29
CA LYS A 85 6.51 -3.10 32.26
C LYS A 85 7.61 -4.15 32.39
N ASN A 86 8.15 -4.61 31.27
CA ASN A 86 9.26 -5.56 31.27
C ASN A 86 10.50 -5.00 31.97
N ASN A 87 10.87 -3.74 31.68
CA ASN A 87 12.01 -3.10 32.34
C ASN A 87 11.83 -3.03 33.86
N LYS A 88 10.63 -2.69 34.33
CA LYS A 88 10.29 -2.67 35.77
C LYS A 88 10.39 -4.06 36.40
N LEU A 89 9.92 -5.10 35.71
CA LEU A 89 10.01 -6.48 36.17
C LEU A 89 11.47 -6.96 36.24
N VAL A 90 12.27 -6.67 35.22
CA VAL A 90 13.71 -6.99 35.19
C VAL A 90 14.44 -6.28 36.34
N PHE A 91 14.13 -5.01 36.58
CA PHE A 91 14.70 -4.25 37.70
C PHE A 91 14.37 -4.90 39.05
N ARG A 92 13.09 -5.20 39.31
CA ARG A 92 12.65 -5.87 40.56
C ARG A 92 13.29 -7.24 40.74
N ARG A 93 13.38 -8.04 39.66
CA ARG A 93 14.06 -9.34 39.68
C ARG A 93 15.52 -9.17 40.09
N ASN A 94 16.23 -8.20 39.51
CA ASN A 94 17.62 -7.95 39.84
C ASN A 94 17.79 -7.49 41.30
N GLN A 95 16.89 -6.64 41.82
CA GLN A 95 16.91 -6.26 43.25
C GLN A 95 16.73 -7.46 44.16
N LEU A 96 15.78 -8.37 43.85
CA LEU A 96 15.54 -9.58 44.63
C LEU A 96 16.76 -10.52 44.62
N ILE A 97 17.39 -10.71 43.45
CA ILE A 97 18.62 -11.49 43.32
C ILE A 97 19.74 -10.89 44.19
N GLN A 98 19.94 -9.58 44.16
CA GLN A 98 20.96 -8.92 44.97
C GLN A 98 20.68 -9.06 46.49
N ALA A 99 19.42 -8.93 46.91
CA ALA A 99 19.02 -9.14 48.29
C ALA A 99 19.24 -10.58 48.76
N TYR A 100 18.97 -11.57 47.90
CA TYR A 100 19.24 -12.97 48.20
C TYR A 100 20.74 -13.26 48.33
N LEU A 101 21.54 -12.76 47.38
CA LEU A 101 22.99 -12.94 47.40
C LEU A 101 23.66 -12.26 48.60
N SER A 102 23.13 -11.13 49.08
CA SER A 102 23.64 -10.48 50.29
C SER A 102 23.24 -11.22 51.56
N HIS A 103 22.09 -11.88 51.59
CA HIS A 103 21.64 -12.67 52.73
C HIS A 103 22.47 -13.93 52.95
N ILE A 104 22.85 -14.65 51.88
CA ILE A 104 23.63 -15.90 51.99
C ILE A 104 25.11 -15.66 52.30
N ARG A 105 25.63 -14.45 52.01
CA ARG A 105 27.02 -14.08 52.30
C ARG A 105 27.24 -13.63 53.76
N ARG A 106 26.19 -13.55 54.57
CA ARG A 106 26.25 -13.28 56.01
C ARG A 106 26.19 -14.57 56.78
#